data_AF-A0A6G0Y3K7-F1
#
_entry.id   AF-A0A6G0Y3K7-F1
#
_cell.length_a   1.000
_cell.length_b   1.000
_cell.length_c   1.000
_cell.angle_alpha   90.00
_cell.angle_beta   90.00
_cell.angle_gamma   90.00
#
_symmetry.space_group_name_H-M   'P 1'
#
loop_
_entity.id
_entity.type
_entity.pdbx_description
1 polymer ?
#
loop_
_entity_poly.entity_id
_entity_poly.type
_entity_poly.pdbx_seq_one_letter_code
_entity_poly.pdbx_strand_id
1 'polypeptide(L)'
;MDTIVRKFTDIIIETANLSISLKTYKNIKKSVPWWNKECQDTIKNYKKSLNRYKKLNPSLITFSLKKNKAIARFIIKKSKTLFWKNFTSSIKHKVPSNIIWNKINSIRGNKFNTIPDILLYNQEKITSSQNASEAFTNYFHKKE
;
A
#
# COMPACT_ATOMS: atom_id res chain seq x y z
N MET A 1 -36.31 0.75 -35.03
CA MET A 1 -35.27 -0.21 -34.60
C MET A 1 -34.29 0.43 -33.62
N ASP A 2 -33.78 1.63 -33.93
CA ASP A 2 -32.73 2.30 -33.14
C ASP A 2 -33.09 2.62 -31.68
N THR A 3 -34.38 2.72 -31.37
CA THR A 3 -34.88 2.99 -30.00
C THR A 3 -34.77 1.78 -29.08
N ILE A 4 -35.00 0.57 -29.61
CA ILE A 4 -34.91 -0.69 -28.85
C ILE A 4 -33.44 -1.03 -28.59
N VAL A 5 -32.59 -0.85 -29.61
CA VAL A 5 -31.14 -1.05 -29.49
C VAL A 5 -30.55 -0.12 -28.42
N ARG A 6 -30.95 1.17 -28.40
CA ARG A 6 -30.52 2.12 -27.36
C ARG A 6 -30.96 1.70 -25.96
N LYS A 7 -32.24 1.34 -25.77
CA LYS A 7 -32.72 0.90 -24.45
C LYS A 7 -31.96 -0.33 -23.94
N PHE A 8 -31.66 -1.27 -24.83
CA PHE A 8 -30.89 -2.46 -24.46
C PHE A 8 -29.44 -2.11 -24.08
N THR A 9 -28.78 -1.22 -24.83
CA THR A 9 -27.43 -0.76 -24.49
C THR A 9 -27.40 -0.01 -23.17
N ASP A 10 -28.41 0.82 -22.88
CA ASP A 10 -28.47 1.60 -21.64
C ASP A 10 -28.62 0.69 -20.41
N ILE A 11 -29.46 -0.35 -20.49
CA ILE A 11 -29.61 -1.35 -19.42
C ILE A 11 -28.29 -2.10 -19.18
N ILE A 12 -27.56 -2.46 -20.24
CA ILE A 12 -26.25 -3.11 -20.11
C ILE A 12 -25.24 -2.19 -19.42
N ILE A 13 -25.22 -0.90 -19.77
CA ILE A 13 -24.30 0.08 -19.16
C ILE A 13 -24.66 0.31 -17.69
N GLU A 14 -25.94 0.46 -17.37
CA GLU A 14 -26.42 0.65 -16.01
C GLU A 14 -26.11 -0.56 -15.12
N THR A 15 -26.44 -1.77 -15.59
CA THR A 15 -26.11 -3.02 -14.88
C THR A 15 -24.60 -3.22 -14.74
N ALA A 16 -23.81 -2.86 -15.75
CA ALA A 16 -22.34 -2.90 -15.66
C ALA A 16 -21.81 -1.91 -14.61
N ASN A 17 -22.32 -0.68 -14.55
CA ASN A 17 -21.90 0.30 -13.56
C ASN A 17 -22.29 -0.09 -12.13
N LEU A 18 -23.44 -0.75 -11.95
CA LEU A 18 -23.90 -1.25 -10.65
C LEU A 18 -23.11 -2.49 -10.18
N SER A 19 -22.82 -3.43 -11.09
CA SER A 19 -22.17 -4.70 -10.76
C SER A 19 -20.64 -4.59 -10.71
N ILE A 20 -20.04 -3.75 -11.55
CA ILE A 20 -18.59 -3.56 -11.65
C ILE A 20 -18.24 -2.27 -10.91
N SER A 21 -17.82 -2.41 -9.66
CA SER A 21 -17.20 -1.29 -8.95
C SER A 21 -16.03 -0.71 -9.74
N LEU A 22 -16.08 0.60 -10.01
CA LEU A 22 -14.98 1.35 -10.62
C LEU A 22 -13.76 1.28 -9.69
N LYS A 23 -12.85 0.34 -9.96
CA LYS A 23 -11.62 0.19 -9.18
C LYS A 23 -10.70 1.38 -9.45
N THR A 24 -10.65 2.34 -8.53
CA THR A 24 -9.59 3.35 -8.52
C THR A 24 -8.30 2.70 -8.08
N TYR A 25 -7.41 2.38 -9.03
CA TYR A 25 -6.09 1.86 -8.71
C TYR A 25 -5.26 2.97 -8.04
N LYS A 26 -5.26 3.01 -6.72
CA LYS A 26 -4.30 3.84 -5.98
C LYS A 26 -2.94 3.17 -6.05
N ASN A 27 -2.05 3.72 -6.87
CA ASN A 27 -0.66 3.28 -6.95
C ASN A 27 0.06 3.70 -5.66
N ILE A 28 -0.08 2.89 -4.62
CA ILE A 28 0.59 3.12 -3.35
C ILE A 28 2.07 2.85 -3.56
N LYS A 29 2.84 3.92 -3.80
CA LYS A 29 4.31 3.84 -3.82
C LYS A 29 4.78 3.23 -2.50
N LYS A 30 5.83 2.40 -2.58
CA LYS A 30 6.46 1.85 -1.39
C LYS A 30 7.08 2.99 -0.59
N SER A 31 6.39 3.39 0.46
CA SER A 31 6.72 4.53 1.33
C SER A 31 7.72 4.13 2.42
N VAL A 32 8.77 3.39 2.05
CA VAL A 32 9.84 3.07 3.00
C VAL A 32 11.06 3.92 2.66
N PRO A 33 11.63 4.68 3.62
CA PRO A 33 12.72 5.62 3.36
C PRO A 33 14.00 5.02 2.75
N TRP A 34 14.24 3.72 2.96
CA TRP A 34 15.39 3.00 2.40
C TRP A 34 15.14 2.48 0.96
N TRP A 35 13.97 2.75 0.38
CA TRP A 35 13.67 2.33 -0.99
C TRP A 35 14.34 3.26 -2.01
N ASN A 36 15.28 2.72 -2.77
CA ASN A 36 16.01 3.44 -3.81
C ASN A 36 15.75 2.84 -5.21
N LYS A 37 16.24 3.53 -6.24
CA LYS A 37 16.12 3.10 -7.64
C LYS A 37 16.77 1.73 -7.89
N GLU A 38 17.92 1.48 -7.27
CA GLU A 38 18.65 0.21 -7.33
C GLU A 38 17.82 -0.98 -6.78
N CYS A 39 17.14 -0.80 -5.64
CA CYS A 39 16.19 -1.77 -5.08
C CYS A 39 15.03 -2.04 -6.04
N GLN A 40 14.50 -0.98 -6.66
CA GLN A 40 13.41 -1.12 -7.63
C GLN A 40 13.84 -1.93 -8.85
N ASP A 41 14.99 -1.62 -9.42
CA ASP A 41 15.48 -2.25 -10.65
C ASP A 41 15.88 -3.71 -10.42
N THR A 42 16.53 -4.01 -9.28
CA THR A 42 16.88 -5.40 -8.90
C THR A 42 15.64 -6.26 -8.63
N ILE A 43 14.61 -5.71 -7.97
CA ILE A 43 13.33 -6.41 -7.78
C ILE A 43 12.60 -6.58 -9.11
N LYS A 44 12.63 -5.60 -10.00
CA LYS A 44 12.05 -5.70 -11.35
C LYS A 44 12.70 -6.85 -12.12
N ASN A 45 14.03 -6.96 -12.08
CA ASN A 45 14.78 -8.04 -12.73
C ASN A 45 14.47 -9.40 -12.09
N TYR A 46 14.42 -9.49 -10.76
CA TYR A 46 14.00 -10.71 -10.08
C TYR A 46 12.58 -11.15 -10.50
N LYS A 47 11.61 -10.22 -10.54
CA LYS A 47 10.25 -10.51 -11.00
C LYS A 47 10.21 -10.95 -12.46
N LYS A 48 11.03 -10.35 -13.34
CA LYS A 48 11.16 -10.77 -14.75
C LYS A 48 11.64 -12.22 -14.85
N SER A 49 12.68 -12.59 -14.11
CA SER A 49 13.18 -13.97 -14.05
C SER A 49 12.16 -14.93 -13.43
N LEU A 50 11.44 -14.51 -12.39
CA LEU A 50 10.38 -15.32 -11.77
C LEU A 50 9.23 -15.59 -12.76
N ASN A 51 8.79 -14.57 -13.50
CA ASN A 51 7.74 -14.73 -14.50
C ASN A 51 8.20 -15.63 -15.65
N ARG A 52 9.47 -15.55 -16.06
CA ARG A 52 10.04 -16.47 -17.07
C ARG A 52 10.07 -17.90 -16.56
N TYR A 53 10.52 -18.11 -15.33
CA TYR A 53 10.55 -19.44 -14.69
C TYR A 53 9.15 -20.06 -14.57
N LYS A 54 8.11 -19.26 -14.28
CA LYS A 54 6.73 -19.75 -14.22
C LYS A 54 6.17 -20.21 -15.58
N LYS A 55 6.72 -19.74 -16.70
CA LYS A 55 6.20 -20.00 -18.05
C LYS A 55 6.96 -21.08 -18.82
N LEU A 56 8.19 -21.41 -18.42
CA LEU A 56 9.11 -22.22 -19.22
C LEU A 56 9.75 -23.30 -18.34
N ASN A 57 10.29 -24.35 -18.97
CA ASN A 57 10.78 -25.52 -18.25
C ASN A 57 11.85 -25.18 -17.18
N PRO A 58 11.79 -25.78 -15.97
CA PRO A 58 12.57 -25.35 -14.81
C PRO A 58 14.10 -25.45 -14.96
N SER A 59 14.60 -26.49 -15.64
CA SER A 59 16.03 -26.88 -15.61
C SER A 59 16.97 -25.77 -16.07
N LEU A 60 16.67 -25.08 -17.18
CA LEU A 60 17.56 -24.06 -17.78
C LEU A 60 17.48 -22.68 -17.10
N ILE A 61 16.40 -22.39 -16.36
CA ILE A 61 16.07 -21.01 -15.91
C ILE A 61 16.33 -20.83 -14.41
N THR A 62 16.41 -21.93 -13.66
CA THR A 62 16.63 -21.92 -12.21
C THR A 62 17.86 -21.14 -11.79
N PHE A 63 18.97 -21.23 -12.55
CA PHE A 63 20.20 -20.50 -12.25
C PHE A 63 19.99 -18.98 -12.28
N SER A 64 19.41 -18.45 -13.36
CA SER A 64 19.14 -17.01 -13.51
C SER A 64 18.20 -16.50 -12.40
N LEU A 65 17.18 -17.29 -12.04
CA LEU A 65 16.27 -16.95 -10.95
C LEU A 65 17.00 -16.91 -9.61
N LYS A 66 17.81 -17.93 -9.28
CA LYS A 66 18.60 -18.00 -8.05
C LYS A 66 19.56 -16.82 -7.95
N LYS A 67 20.30 -16.52 -9.02
CA LYS A 67 21.21 -15.37 -9.12
C LYS A 67 20.47 -14.05 -8.87
N ASN A 68 19.40 -13.78 -9.60
CA ASN A 68 18.67 -12.53 -9.47
C ASN A 68 17.96 -12.39 -8.10
N LYS A 69 17.51 -13.51 -7.52
CA LYS A 69 16.98 -13.55 -6.15
C LYS A 69 18.06 -13.19 -5.12
N ALA A 70 19.26 -13.71 -5.26
CA ALA A 70 20.39 -13.40 -4.38
C ALA A 70 20.79 -11.92 -4.47
N ILE A 71 20.92 -11.39 -5.70
CA ILE A 71 21.24 -9.98 -5.95
C ILE A 71 20.19 -9.06 -5.32
N ALA A 72 18.89 -9.33 -5.56
CA ALA A 72 17.82 -8.54 -4.98
C ALA A 72 17.85 -8.57 -3.44
N ARG A 73 18.06 -9.74 -2.83
CA ARG A 73 18.20 -9.86 -1.37
C ARG A 73 19.37 -9.05 -0.84
N PHE A 74 20.53 -9.12 -1.50
CA PHE A 74 21.73 -8.40 -1.11
C PHE A 74 21.52 -6.88 -1.15
N ILE A 75 21.03 -6.34 -2.27
CA ILE A 75 20.82 -4.90 -2.45
C ILE A 75 19.78 -4.36 -1.46
N ILE A 76 18.67 -5.08 -1.24
CA ILE A 76 17.68 -4.69 -0.23
C ILE A 76 18.30 -4.68 1.16
N LYS A 77 19.07 -5.71 1.52
CA LYS A 77 19.76 -5.78 2.81
C LYS A 77 20.69 -4.59 2.96
N LYS A 78 21.59 -4.37 1.99
CA LYS A 78 22.54 -3.25 1.95
C LYS A 78 21.86 -1.89 2.15
N SER A 79 20.77 -1.63 1.41
CA SER A 79 20.05 -0.36 1.52
C SER A 79 19.44 -0.16 2.91
N LYS A 80 18.83 -1.21 3.48
CA LYS A 80 18.30 -1.19 4.84
C LYS A 80 19.39 -0.91 5.87
N THR A 81 20.53 -1.61 5.79
CA THR A 81 21.63 -1.42 6.75
C THR A 81 22.21 -0.02 6.66
N LEU A 82 22.43 0.49 5.45
CA LEU A 82 22.97 1.83 5.25
C LEU A 82 22.03 2.90 5.80
N PHE A 83 20.74 2.78 5.48
CA PHE A 83 19.73 3.70 6.00
C PHE A 83 19.65 3.64 7.53
N TRP A 84 19.66 2.43 8.11
CA TRP A 84 19.63 2.26 9.56
C TRP A 84 20.85 2.90 10.24
N LYS A 85 22.06 2.66 9.70
CA LYS A 85 23.30 3.26 10.19
C LYS A 85 23.20 4.79 10.17
N ASN A 86 22.79 5.37 9.05
CA ASN A 86 22.64 6.82 8.91
C ASN A 86 21.58 7.38 9.87
N PHE A 87 20.46 6.66 10.05
CA PHE A 87 19.42 7.04 10.99
C PHE A 87 19.95 7.05 12.42
N THR A 88 20.59 5.98 12.88
CA THR A 88 21.14 5.90 14.24
C THR A 88 22.22 6.95 14.49
N SER A 89 23.07 7.25 13.51
CA SER A 89 24.09 8.30 13.61
C SER A 89 23.48 9.72 13.65
N SER A 90 22.26 9.89 13.15
CA SER A 90 21.55 11.19 13.15
C SER A 90 20.81 11.48 14.47
N ILE A 91 20.67 10.50 15.37
CA ILE A 91 19.92 10.69 16.64
C ILE A 91 20.75 11.58 17.58
N LYS A 92 20.17 12.70 18.00
CA LYS A 92 20.76 13.65 18.97
C LYS A 92 19.99 13.61 20.30
N HIS A 93 20.61 14.09 21.37
CA HIS A 93 20.03 14.10 22.72
C HIS A 93 18.72 14.90 22.84
N LYS A 94 18.48 15.90 21.98
CA LYS A 94 17.26 16.75 22.00
C LYS A 94 16.09 16.21 21.17
N VAL A 95 16.19 15.01 20.59
CA VAL A 95 15.11 14.48 19.74
C VAL A 95 14.05 13.81 20.61
N PRO A 96 12.77 14.25 20.55
CA PRO A 96 11.71 13.64 21.34
C PRO A 96 11.39 12.21 20.84
N SER A 97 11.07 11.33 21.78
CA SER A 97 10.83 9.90 21.53
C SER A 97 9.77 9.62 20.48
N ASN A 98 8.71 10.44 20.40
CA ASN A 98 7.64 10.29 19.40
C ASN A 98 8.18 10.38 17.97
N ILE A 99 9.08 11.34 17.69
CA ILE A 99 9.67 11.51 16.36
C ILE A 99 10.54 10.30 15.99
N ILE A 100 11.29 9.76 16.96
CA ILE A 100 12.13 8.57 16.77
C ILE A 100 11.24 7.37 16.42
N TRP A 101 10.19 7.14 17.20
CA TRP A 101 9.24 6.04 16.95
C TRP A 101 8.53 6.17 15.60
N ASN A 102 8.07 7.36 15.24
CA ASN A 102 7.45 7.59 13.93
C ASN A 102 8.41 7.26 12.78
N LYS A 103 9.69 7.62 12.92
CA LYS A 103 10.71 7.30 11.93
C LYS A 103 11.03 5.82 11.87
N ILE A 104 11.15 5.14 13.02
CA ILE A 104 11.31 3.67 13.10
C ILE A 104 10.15 2.95 12.38
N ASN A 105 8.93 3.39 12.61
CA ASN A 105 7.75 2.79 11.99
C ASN A 105 7.68 3.05 10.48
N SER A 106 8.08 4.24 10.03
CA SER A 106 8.28 4.54 8.61
C SER A 106 9.34 3.63 7.96
N ILE A 107 10.46 3.38 8.64
CA ILE A 107 11.50 2.42 8.20
C ILE A 107 10.94 1.00 8.09
N ARG A 108 10.11 0.56 9.02
CA ARG A 108 9.44 -0.75 8.95
C ARG A 108 8.41 -0.84 7.82
N GLY A 109 7.89 0.30 7.37
CA GLY A 109 6.79 0.37 6.42
C GLY A 109 5.42 0.23 7.09
N ASN A 110 5.37 0.36 8.41
CA ASN A 110 4.12 0.43 9.15
C ASN A 110 3.49 1.79 8.87
N LYS A 111 2.38 1.79 8.15
CA LYS A 111 1.57 2.99 7.97
C LYS A 111 0.64 3.07 9.17
N PHE A 112 0.84 4.08 10.00
CA PHE A 112 -0.24 4.48 10.88
C PHE A 112 -1.29 5.13 10.00
N ASN A 113 -2.52 4.61 10.06
CA ASN A 113 -3.64 5.41 9.63
C ASN A 113 -3.68 6.57 10.63
N THR A 114 -3.46 7.79 10.13
CA THR A 114 -3.84 8.97 10.89
C THR A 114 -5.30 8.80 11.24
N ILE A 115 -5.65 8.96 12.51
CA ILE A 115 -7.05 9.05 12.91
C ILE A 115 -7.63 10.16 12.02
N PRO A 116 -8.68 9.89 11.23
CA PRO A 116 -9.22 10.92 10.37
C PRO A 116 -9.70 12.06 11.27
N ASP A 117 -9.29 13.30 10.95
CA ASP A 117 -9.75 14.51 11.64
C ASP A 117 -11.28 14.69 11.56
N ILE A 118 -11.92 13.90 10.71
CA ILE A 118 -13.33 13.96 10.38
C ILE A 118 -13.92 12.57 10.54
N LEU A 119 -14.84 12.43 11.49
CA LEU A 119 -15.65 11.24 11.65
C LEU A 119 -16.84 11.32 10.68
N LEU A 120 -17.00 10.29 9.84
CA LEU A 120 -18.18 10.13 8.98
C LEU A 120 -19.09 9.09 9.62
N TYR A 121 -20.21 9.53 10.17
CA TYR A 121 -21.26 8.67 10.71
C TYR A 121 -22.57 9.02 9.99
N ASN A 122 -23.24 8.02 9.41
CA ASN A 122 -24.47 8.20 8.62
C ASN A 122 -24.39 9.30 7.54
N GLN A 123 -23.26 9.38 6.82
CA GLN A 123 -22.99 10.39 5.78
C GLN A 123 -22.87 11.84 6.28
N GLU A 124 -22.93 12.07 7.59
CA GLU A 124 -22.67 13.37 8.19
C GLU A 124 -21.22 13.50 8.65
N LYS A 125 -20.66 14.69 8.42
CA LYS A 125 -19.30 15.06 8.78
C LYS A 125 -19.29 15.59 10.22
N ILE A 126 -18.88 14.74 11.15
CA ILE A 126 -18.74 15.08 12.56
C ILE A 126 -17.38 15.74 12.79
N THR A 127 -17.42 17.00 13.21
CA THR A 127 -16.23 17.82 13.49
C THR A 127 -16.10 18.17 14.98
N SER A 128 -17.18 17.98 15.77
CA SER A 128 -17.22 18.27 17.22
C SER A 128 -16.96 17.02 18.08
N SER A 129 -16.23 17.19 19.18
CA SER A 129 -15.85 16.13 20.12
C SER A 129 -17.07 15.44 20.79
N GLN A 130 -18.09 16.19 21.19
CA GLN A 130 -19.30 15.62 21.83
C GLN A 130 -20.10 14.74 20.85
N ASN A 131 -20.36 15.26 19.65
CA ASN A 131 -21.08 14.52 18.62
C ASN A 131 -20.33 13.25 18.18
N ALA A 132 -18.98 13.25 18.25
CA ALA A 132 -18.18 12.06 17.99
C ALA A 132 -18.41 10.99 19.07
N SER A 133 -18.44 11.37 20.35
CA SER A 133 -18.74 10.46 21.46
C SER A 133 -20.12 9.82 21.31
N GLU A 134 -21.14 10.62 20.99
CA GLU A 134 -22.51 10.13 20.76
C GLU A 134 -22.61 9.21 19.52
N ALA A 135 -21.89 9.52 18.44
CA ALA A 135 -21.85 8.64 17.28
C ALA A 135 -21.19 7.29 17.61
N PHE A 136 -20.16 7.27 18.45
CA PHE A 136 -19.55 6.03 18.92
C PHE A 136 -20.50 5.23 19.80
N THR A 137 -21.14 5.84 20.80
CA THR A 137 -22.10 5.13 21.67
C THR A 137 -23.23 4.52 20.84
N ASN A 138 -23.81 5.27 19.90
CA ASN A 138 -24.87 4.80 19.01
C ASN A 138 -24.41 3.66 18.07
N TYR A 139 -23.19 3.73 17.54
CA TYR A 139 -22.64 2.68 16.69
C TYR A 139 -22.47 1.35 17.45
N PHE A 140 -21.97 1.39 18.68
CA PHE A 140 -21.73 0.19 19.47
C PHE A 140 -23.00 -0.36 20.13
N HIS A 141 -23.96 0.50 20.51
CA HIS A 141 -25.26 0.05 21.03
C HIS A 141 -26.12 -0.66 19.99
N LYS A 142 -26.07 -0.27 18.71
CA LYS A 142 -26.89 -0.89 17.64
C LYS A 142 -26.43 -2.31 17.25
N LYS A 143 -25.33 -2.80 17.82
CA LYS A 143 -24.70 -4.08 17.48
C LYS A 143 -25.02 -5.20 18.47
N GLU A 144 -25.71 -4.91 19.56
CA GLU A 144 -26.44 -5.87 20.40
C GLU A 144 -27.83 -6.10 19.84
#